data_AF-A0A8H8RA88-F1
#
_entry.id   AF-A0A8H8RA88-F1
#
_cell.length_a   1.000
_cell.length_b   1.000
_cell.length_c   1.000
_cell.angle_alpha   90.00
_cell.angle_beta   90.00
_cell.angle_gamma   90.00
#
_symmetry.space_group_name_H-M   'P 1'
#
loop_
_entity.id
_entity.type
_entity.pdbx_description
1 polymer ?
#
loop_
_entity_poly.entity_id
_entity_poly.type
_entity_poly.pdbx_seq_one_letter_code
_entity_poly.pdbx_strand_id
1 'polypeptide(L)'
;YICISERSYPRKLAFTYLSDLSTEFSTTYPSNTVLSPSLRPYAFMEFDTFIARTKATYSDTRATQNLDKLNDELRDVTKVMTKNIEDLLYRGDSLERMGEVSSRLREDSRKYRKAAERINWELLLKQYGPLGGLGLFIILFIWWRFF
;
A
#
# COMPACT_ATOMS: atom_id res chain seq x y z
N TYR A 1 18.48 -2.22 -12.07
CA TYR A 1 18.13 -1.69 -13.41
C TYR A 1 16.63 -1.82 -13.62
N ILE A 2 15.98 -0.82 -14.23
CA ILE A 2 14.53 -0.80 -14.45
C ILE A 2 14.21 -0.18 -15.82
N CYS A 3 13.18 -0.66 -16.49
CA CYS A 3 12.62 -0.06 -17.69
C CYS A 3 11.08 -0.13 -17.67
N ILE A 4 10.43 0.79 -18.37
CA ILE A 4 8.98 0.81 -18.55
C ILE A 4 8.70 0.61 -20.03
N SER A 5 7.79 -0.31 -20.34
CA SER A 5 7.36 -0.61 -21.71
C SER A 5 5.87 -0.91 -21.74
N GLU A 6 5.27 -0.87 -22.93
CA GLU A 6 3.88 -1.28 -23.11
C GLU A 6 3.69 -2.76 -22.77
N ARG A 7 2.47 -3.13 -22.36
CA ARG A 7 2.13 -4.51 -22.03
C ARG A 7 2.32 -5.48 -23.20
N SER A 8 2.21 -4.98 -24.43
CA SER A 8 2.42 -5.71 -25.68
C SER A 8 3.89 -6.07 -25.92
N TYR A 9 4.82 -5.36 -25.29
CA TYR A 9 6.25 -5.54 -25.54
C TYR A 9 6.75 -6.87 -24.95
N PRO A 10 7.53 -7.67 -25.70
CA PRO A 10 8.00 -8.97 -25.23
C PRO A 10 8.87 -8.84 -23.97
N ARG A 11 8.47 -9.52 -22.88
CA ARG A 11 9.22 -9.54 -21.62
C ARG A 11 10.67 -10.01 -21.79
N LYS A 12 10.89 -11.03 -22.63
CA LYS A 12 12.25 -11.56 -22.90
C LYS A 12 13.17 -10.44 -23.37
N LEU A 13 12.73 -9.65 -24.37
CA LEU A 13 13.50 -8.52 -24.90
C LEU A 13 13.74 -7.42 -23.86
N ALA A 14 12.77 -7.16 -22.97
CA ALA A 14 12.95 -6.18 -21.89
C ALA A 14 14.05 -6.63 -20.92
N PHE A 15 14.08 -7.91 -20.54
CA PHE A 15 15.14 -8.44 -19.68
C PHE A 15 16.49 -8.50 -20.37
N THR A 16 16.54 -8.84 -21.66
CA THR A 16 17.78 -8.78 -22.44
C THR A 16 18.33 -7.35 -22.48
N TYR A 17 17.47 -6.37 -22.78
CA TYR A 17 17.82 -4.95 -22.73
C TYR A 17 18.43 -4.55 -21.37
N LEU A 18 17.79 -4.93 -20.27
CA LEU A 18 18.29 -4.65 -18.92
C LEU A 18 19.60 -5.37 -18.61
N SER A 19 19.77 -6.59 -19.12
CA SER A 19 21.00 -7.37 -18.97
C SER A 19 22.17 -6.67 -19.67
N ASP A 20 21.99 -6.28 -20.93
CA ASP A 20 23.01 -5.55 -21.70
C ASP A 20 23.41 -4.24 -21.03
N LEU A 21 22.42 -3.47 -20.54
CA LEU A 21 22.68 -2.27 -19.75
C LEU A 21 23.49 -2.59 -18.49
N SER A 22 23.17 -3.67 -17.77
CA SER A 22 23.85 -4.02 -16.53
C SER A 22 25.29 -4.45 -16.73
N THR A 23 25.54 -5.20 -17.80
CA THR A 23 26.88 -5.65 -18.19
C THR A 23 27.73 -4.45 -18.57
N GLU A 24 27.26 -3.63 -19.52
CA GLU A 24 28.03 -2.47 -19.98
C GLU A 24 28.29 -1.47 -18.84
N PHE A 25 27.30 -1.22 -18.00
CA PHE A 25 27.45 -0.31 -16.86
C PHE A 25 28.51 -0.82 -15.88
N SER A 26 28.51 -2.12 -15.58
CA SER A 26 29.46 -2.75 -14.65
C SER A 26 30.88 -2.83 -15.25
N THR A 27 30.99 -2.96 -16.57
CA THR A 27 32.26 -2.88 -17.30
C THR A 27 32.82 -1.46 -17.33
N THR A 28 31.98 -0.45 -17.53
CA THR A 28 32.38 0.95 -17.63
C THR A 28 32.67 1.57 -16.26
N TYR A 29 31.87 1.22 -15.25
CA TYR A 29 31.97 1.76 -13.90
C TYR A 29 32.22 0.64 -12.88
N PRO A 30 33.45 0.51 -12.37
CA PRO A 30 33.78 -0.50 -11.37
C PRO A 30 32.93 -0.36 -10.10
N SER A 31 32.57 -1.47 -9.45
CA SER A 31 31.71 -1.47 -8.26
C SER A 31 32.19 -0.54 -7.13
N ASN A 32 33.50 -0.32 -7.02
CA ASN A 32 34.09 0.57 -6.01
C ASN A 32 33.73 2.05 -6.23
N THR A 33 33.53 2.48 -7.47
CA THR A 33 33.13 3.86 -7.77
C THR A 33 31.63 4.06 -7.56
N VAL A 34 30.83 3.05 -7.92
CA VAL A 34 29.36 3.06 -7.79
C VAL A 34 28.90 3.06 -6.33
N LEU A 35 29.64 2.36 -5.45
CA LEU A 35 29.31 2.25 -4.03
C LEU A 35 29.93 3.35 -3.16
N SER A 36 30.57 4.35 -3.75
CA SER A 36 31.19 5.44 -3.00
C SER A 36 30.14 6.24 -2.21
N PRO A 37 30.31 6.45 -0.89
CA PRO A 37 29.37 7.23 -0.08
C PRO A 37 29.34 8.73 -0.45
N SER A 38 30.32 9.22 -1.22
CA SER A 38 30.39 10.60 -1.72
C SER A 38 29.74 10.80 -3.10
N LEU A 39 29.06 9.79 -3.63
CA LEU A 39 28.46 9.85 -4.95
C LEU A 39 27.31 10.86 -5.02
N ARG A 40 27.37 11.77 -6.00
CA ARG A 40 26.30 12.73 -6.25
C ARG A 40 25.15 12.07 -7.02
N PRO A 41 23.90 12.54 -6.86
CA PRO A 41 22.81 12.16 -7.75
C PRO A 41 23.22 12.37 -9.22
N TYR A 42 22.90 11.40 -10.07
CA TYR A 42 23.26 11.43 -11.49
C TYR A 42 24.78 11.53 -11.75
N ALA A 43 25.62 10.89 -10.93
CA ALA A 43 27.07 10.88 -11.17
C ALA A 43 27.49 10.21 -12.50
N PHE A 44 26.61 9.44 -13.15
CA PHE A 44 26.90 8.64 -14.35
C PHE A 44 26.07 9.06 -15.57
N MET A 45 25.79 10.35 -15.74
CA MET A 45 24.97 10.85 -16.87
C MET A 45 25.57 10.52 -18.24
N GLU A 46 26.88 10.33 -18.35
CA GLU A 46 27.54 9.98 -19.63
C GLU A 46 27.01 8.65 -20.21
N PHE A 47 26.55 7.75 -19.33
CA PHE A 47 25.95 6.48 -19.72
C PHE A 47 24.61 6.64 -20.45
N ASP A 48 23.96 7.81 -20.37
CA ASP A 48 22.68 8.08 -21.05
C ASP A 48 22.79 7.90 -22.58
N THR A 49 23.96 8.22 -23.16
CA THR A 49 24.22 8.00 -24.60
C THR A 49 24.11 6.52 -24.96
N PHE A 50 24.64 5.64 -24.11
CA PHE A 50 24.54 4.19 -24.31
C PHE A 50 23.09 3.73 -24.12
N ILE A 51 22.41 4.21 -23.08
CA ILE A 51 20.98 3.91 -22.84
C ILE A 51 20.14 4.28 -24.06
N ALA A 52 20.32 5.46 -24.63
CA ALA A 52 19.56 5.95 -25.78
C ALA A 52 19.80 5.10 -27.04
N ARG A 53 21.07 4.77 -27.33
CA ARG A 53 21.44 3.93 -28.47
C ARG A 53 20.87 2.53 -28.34
N THR A 54 21.07 1.90 -27.18
CA THR A 54 20.59 0.53 -26.93
C THR A 54 19.06 0.50 -26.94
N LYS A 55 18.39 1.52 -26.38
CA LYS A 55 16.93 1.65 -26.45
C LYS A 55 16.43 1.68 -27.90
N ALA A 56 17.09 2.43 -28.79
CA ALA A 56 16.71 2.50 -30.20
C ALA A 56 16.78 1.10 -30.86
N THR A 57 17.86 0.35 -30.63
CA THR A 57 18.03 -1.02 -31.14
C THR A 57 16.94 -1.97 -30.66
N TYR A 58 16.58 -1.91 -29.38
CA TYR A 58 15.55 -2.78 -28.80
C TYR A 58 14.13 -2.34 -29.11
N SER A 59 13.91 -1.06 -29.47
CA SER A 59 12.61 -0.58 -29.94
C SER A 59 12.28 -1.00 -31.38
N ASP A 60 13.29 -1.29 -32.20
CA ASP A 60 13.09 -1.81 -33.54
C ASP A 60 12.86 -3.33 -33.50
N THR A 61 11.57 -3.70 -33.57
CA THR A 61 11.08 -5.08 -33.58
C THR A 61 11.66 -5.94 -34.71
N ARG A 62 12.14 -5.34 -35.81
CA ARG A 62 12.74 -6.08 -36.93
C ARG A 62 14.18 -6.48 -36.65
N ALA A 63 14.93 -5.65 -35.94
CA ALA A 63 16.31 -5.94 -35.53
C ALA A 63 16.34 -6.99 -34.40
N THR A 64 15.35 -6.98 -33.51
CA THR A 64 15.28 -7.86 -32.34
C THR A 64 14.94 -9.32 -32.67
N GLN A 65 14.27 -9.61 -33.80
CA GLN A 65 14.06 -11.01 -34.23
C GLN A 65 15.36 -11.76 -34.56
N ASN A 66 16.43 -11.05 -34.93
CA ASN A 66 17.75 -11.67 -35.12
C ASN A 66 18.48 -11.87 -33.79
N LEU A 67 18.24 -11.01 -32.79
CA LEU A 67 18.79 -11.15 -31.44
C LEU A 67 18.15 -12.33 -30.69
N ASP A 68 16.86 -12.60 -30.90
CA ASP A 68 16.16 -13.75 -30.31
C ASP A 68 16.76 -15.10 -30.74
N LYS A 69 17.32 -15.18 -31.97
CA LYS A 69 18.03 -16.38 -32.47
C LYS A 69 19.44 -16.52 -31.91
N LEU A 70 20.08 -15.41 -31.53
CA LEU A 70 21.42 -15.40 -30.94
C LEU A 70 21.39 -15.69 -29.43
N ASN A 71 20.23 -15.50 -28.79
CA ASN A 71 20.11 -15.51 -27.33
C ASN A 71 19.29 -16.71 -26.82
N ASP A 72 19.83 -17.91 -27.08
CA ASP A 72 19.36 -19.19 -26.55
C ASP A 72 19.75 -19.40 -25.05
N GLU A 73 20.55 -18.49 -24.48
CA GLU A 73 20.99 -18.54 -23.06
C GLU A 73 19.94 -18.02 -22.06
N LEU A 74 18.82 -17.42 -22.51
CA LEU A 74 17.81 -16.80 -21.64
C LEU A 74 16.63 -17.72 -21.27
N ARG A 75 16.86 -19.03 -21.14
CA ARG A 75 15.82 -20.00 -20.71
C ARG A 75 15.30 -19.73 -19.29
N ASP A 76 16.02 -18.98 -18.46
CA ASP A 76 15.68 -18.74 -17.05
C ASP A 76 14.87 -17.46 -16.77
N VAL A 77 14.66 -16.58 -17.76
CA VAL A 77 13.89 -15.33 -17.56
C VAL A 77 12.40 -15.60 -17.30
N THR A 78 11.88 -16.76 -17.72
CA THR A 78 10.46 -17.12 -17.54
C THR A 78 10.08 -17.35 -16.07
N LYS A 79 11.07 -17.52 -15.17
CA LYS A 79 10.84 -17.71 -13.72
C LYS A 79 10.71 -16.39 -12.93
N VAL A 80 10.81 -15.23 -13.58
CA VAL A 80 10.71 -13.93 -12.89
C VAL A 80 9.27 -13.68 -12.42
N MET A 81 9.09 -13.48 -11.11
CA MET A 81 7.80 -13.20 -10.48
C MET A 81 7.19 -11.90 -11.03
N THR A 82 5.99 -12.00 -11.60
CA THR A 82 5.16 -10.83 -11.93
C THR A 82 4.32 -10.48 -10.70
N LYS A 83 4.54 -9.30 -10.13
CA LYS A 83 3.65 -8.72 -9.11
C LYS A 83 3.09 -7.40 -9.61
N ASN A 84 1.87 -7.08 -9.21
CA ASN A 84 1.28 -5.77 -9.49
C ASN A 84 2.06 -4.71 -8.70
N ILE A 85 2.35 -3.57 -9.33
CA ILE A 85 3.12 -2.49 -8.70
C ILE A 85 2.40 -1.90 -7.47
N GLU A 86 1.07 -1.96 -7.46
CA GLU A 86 0.24 -1.59 -6.30
C GLU A 86 0.57 -2.45 -5.06
N ASP A 87 0.79 -3.75 -5.25
CA ASP A 87 1.18 -4.67 -4.16
C ASP A 87 2.59 -4.36 -3.61
N LEU A 88 3.47 -3.76 -4.42
CA LEU A 88 4.79 -3.28 -3.99
C LEU A 88 4.72 -1.92 -3.29
N LEU A 89 3.78 -1.04 -3.67
CA LEU A 89 3.60 0.27 -3.06
C LEU A 89 2.97 0.16 -1.65
N TYR A 90 2.12 -0.85 -1.41
CA TYR A 90 1.38 -1.03 -0.16
C TYR A 90 2.11 -1.84 0.93
N ARG A 91 3.31 -2.37 0.66
CA ARG A 91 4.10 -3.14 1.64
C ARG A 91 4.70 -2.28 2.78
N GLY A 92 4.50 -0.96 2.75
CA GLY A 92 4.89 -0.03 3.83
C GLY A 92 3.74 0.59 4.62
N ASP A 93 2.48 0.48 4.18
CA ASP A 93 1.41 1.40 4.65
C ASP A 93 0.13 0.69 5.16
N SER A 94 0.01 -0.63 4.99
CA SER A 94 -1.24 -1.37 5.27
C SER A 94 -1.33 -1.99 6.67
N LEU A 95 -0.21 -2.17 7.38
CA LEU A 95 -0.20 -2.82 8.70
C LEU A 95 -0.55 -1.87 9.85
N GLU A 96 -0.07 -0.63 9.82
CA GLU A 96 -0.34 0.38 10.87
C GLU A 96 -1.77 0.92 10.80
N ARG A 97 -2.29 1.08 9.57
CA ARG A 97 -3.64 1.57 9.32
C ARG A 97 -4.74 0.59 9.77
N MET A 98 -4.48 -0.72 9.72
CA MET A 98 -5.47 -1.72 10.18
C MET A 98 -5.59 -1.76 11.71
N GLY A 99 -4.49 -1.49 12.44
CA GLY A 99 -4.50 -1.34 13.90
C GLY A 99 -5.28 -0.10 14.34
N GLU A 100 -5.04 1.03 13.69
CA GLU A 100 -5.72 2.29 13.99
C GLU A 100 -7.22 2.23 13.70
N VAL A 101 -7.62 1.71 12.53
CA VAL A 101 -9.03 1.57 12.15
C VAL A 101 -9.77 0.61 13.08
N SER A 102 -9.15 -0.52 13.46
CA SER A 102 -9.74 -1.48 14.41
C SER A 102 -9.88 -0.89 15.82
N SER A 103 -8.88 -0.12 16.27
CA SER A 103 -8.92 0.55 17.58
C SER A 103 -10.04 1.59 17.64
N ARG A 104 -10.13 2.45 16.60
CA ARG A 104 -11.19 3.47 16.49
C ARG A 104 -12.59 2.85 16.46
N LEU A 105 -12.80 1.79 15.66
CA LEU A 105 -14.08 1.07 15.63
C LEU A 105 -14.46 0.47 16.99
N ARG A 106 -13.51 -0.08 17.73
CA ARG A 106 -13.75 -0.67 19.06
C ARG A 106 -14.09 0.40 20.09
N GLU A 107 -13.43 1.54 20.02
CA GLU A 107 -13.70 2.70 20.89
C GLU A 107 -15.06 3.32 20.59
N ASP A 108 -15.36 3.56 19.31
CA ASP A 108 -16.66 4.09 18.87
C ASP A 108 -17.81 3.14 19.24
N SER A 109 -17.65 1.84 19.04
CA SER A 109 -18.64 0.84 19.43
C SER A 109 -18.92 0.86 20.94
N ARG A 110 -17.89 1.02 21.77
CA ARG A 110 -18.06 1.17 23.23
C ARG A 110 -18.79 2.46 23.58
N LYS A 111 -18.50 3.56 22.88
CA LYS A 111 -19.15 4.85 23.07
C LYS A 111 -20.63 4.79 22.71
N TYR A 112 -20.98 4.20 21.56
CA TYR A 112 -22.37 4.00 21.14
C TYR A 112 -23.13 3.10 22.11
N ARG A 113 -22.52 2.02 22.60
CA ARG A 113 -23.15 1.16 23.63
C ARG A 113 -23.49 1.94 24.91
N LYS A 114 -22.53 2.69 25.45
CA LYS A 114 -22.75 3.50 26.66
C LYS A 114 -23.79 4.60 26.44
N ALA A 115 -23.79 5.22 25.26
CA ALA A 115 -24.79 6.23 24.89
C ALA A 115 -26.19 5.59 24.83
N ALA A 116 -26.33 4.43 24.20
CA ALA A 116 -27.60 3.70 24.12
C ALA A 116 -28.13 3.28 25.50
N GLU A 117 -27.26 2.79 26.40
CA GLU A 117 -27.65 2.45 27.78
C GLU A 117 -28.13 3.68 28.56
N ARG A 118 -27.45 4.83 28.42
CA ARG A 118 -27.88 6.08 29.06
C ARG A 118 -29.22 6.57 28.52
N ILE A 119 -29.38 6.57 27.19
CA ILE A 119 -30.63 6.96 26.53
C ILE A 119 -31.78 6.07 27.03
N ASN A 120 -31.55 4.75 27.16
CA ASN A 120 -32.56 3.85 27.69
C ASN A 120 -32.96 4.19 29.14
N TRP A 121 -32.00 4.48 30.01
CA TRP A 121 -32.28 4.93 31.39
C TRP A 121 -33.02 6.26 31.45
N GLU A 122 -32.67 7.20 30.59
CA GLU A 122 -33.33 8.50 30.50
C GLU A 122 -34.78 8.36 30.03
N LEU A 123 -35.04 7.50 29.03
CA LEU A 123 -36.40 7.16 28.60
C LEU A 123 -37.22 6.52 29.72
N LEU A 124 -36.63 5.53 30.43
CA LEU A 124 -37.31 4.86 31.54
C LEU A 124 -37.65 5.84 32.66
N LEU A 125 -36.70 6.69 33.08
CA LEU A 125 -36.95 7.69 34.13
C LEU A 125 -38.04 8.68 33.71
N LYS A 126 -38.03 9.14 32.46
CA LYS A 126 -39.04 10.07 31.94
C LYS A 126 -40.43 9.44 31.88
N GLN A 127 -40.53 8.15 31.55
CA GLN A 127 -41.80 7.43 31.46
C GLN A 127 -42.37 7.09 32.84
N TYR A 128 -41.56 6.55 33.75
CA TYR A 128 -42.02 6.04 35.05
C TYR A 128 -41.90 7.05 36.20
N GLY A 129 -41.11 8.11 36.04
CA GLY A 129 -40.93 9.16 37.04
C GLY A 129 -42.23 9.83 37.51
N PRO A 130 -43.14 10.25 36.60
CA PRO A 130 -44.41 10.85 37.00
C PRO A 130 -45.31 9.89 37.79
N LEU A 131 -45.37 8.61 37.41
CA LEU A 131 -46.15 7.58 38.10
C LEU A 131 -45.59 7.29 39.50
N GLY A 132 -44.26 7.15 39.60
CA GLY A 132 -43.58 6.97 40.89
C GLY A 132 -43.76 8.17 41.82
N GLY A 133 -43.65 9.39 41.28
CA GLY A 133 -43.86 10.63 42.03
C GLY A 133 -45.29 10.77 42.57
N LEU A 134 -46.31 10.45 41.75
CA LEU A 134 -47.71 10.45 42.19
C LEU A 134 -47.95 9.42 43.30
N GLY A 135 -47.42 8.21 43.15
CA GLY A 135 -47.52 7.16 44.17
C GLY A 135 -46.89 7.59 45.50
N LEU A 136 -45.68 8.16 45.45
CA LEU A 136 -45.01 8.70 46.64
C LEU A 136 -45.80 9.82 47.30
N PHE A 137 -46.35 10.75 46.51
CA PHE A 137 -47.17 11.85 47.02
C PHE A 137 -48.42 11.34 47.74
N ILE A 138 -49.13 10.35 47.16
CA ILE A 138 -50.30 9.74 47.79
C ILE A 138 -49.93 9.04 49.10
N ILE A 139 -48.83 8.28 49.12
CA ILE A 139 -48.35 7.59 50.33
C ILE A 139 -48.02 8.61 51.44
N LEU A 140 -47.29 9.67 51.11
CA LEU A 140 -46.95 10.73 52.07
C LEU A 140 -48.21 11.45 52.60
N PHE A 141 -49.18 11.71 51.72
CA PHE A 141 -50.45 12.33 52.11
C PHE A 141 -51.25 11.43 53.06
N ILE A 142 -51.34 10.13 52.78
CA ILE A 142 -52.00 9.16 53.67
C ILE A 142 -51.25 9.10 55.00
N TRP A 143 -49.92 9.01 54.98
CA TRP A 143 -49.12 8.95 56.20
C TRP A 143 -49.33 10.18 57.08
N TRP A 144 -49.25 11.39 56.50
CA TRP A 144 -49.50 12.64 57.22
C TRP A 144 -50.94 12.81 57.71
N ARG A 145 -51.91 12.17 57.05
CA ARG A 145 -53.33 12.28 57.40
C ARG A 145 -53.75 11.33 58.51
N PHE A 146 -53.08 10.18 58.64
CA PHE A 146 -53.43 9.10 59.57
C PHE A 146 -52.48 8.95 60.77
N PHE A 147 -51.29 9.55 60.72
CA PHE A 147 -50.31 9.60 61.82
C PHE A 147 -50.05 11.06 62.22
#